data_AF-A0A356TP60-F1
#
_entry.id   AF-A0A356TP60-F1
#
_cell.length_a   1.000
_cell.length_b   1.000
_cell.length_c   1.000
_cell.angle_alpha   90.00
_cell.angle_beta   90.00
_cell.angle_gamma   90.00
#
_symmetry.space_group_name_H-M   'P 1'
#
loop_
_entity.id
_entity.type
_entity.pdbx_description
1 polymer ?
#
loop_
_entity_poly.entity_id
_entity_poly.type
_entity_poly.pdbx_seq_one_letter_code
_entity_poly.pdbx_strand_id
1 'polypeptide(L)'
;MVDSRAVDETCQECGGALSAGAVDAPPCLCDLAPVPEGHVPATKGTADEAKALKCPSCGGFLDQGARRCAYCAVELASVRCWRCFDLSFAGTMACAQCGATLGLEGDLGPTEHRCPGCDGDVLHLIDVGEHRIEECAACGGVFVEQTTLSRLVRERAVESEATVVERPRTQRDKAAAEVTYRACPQCQKVMMRKNFGRSSGVIVDVCHSHGTWFDPDELTHVLEFVASGGLRHRPEHEKQARELAARRQRALSPGSVTVHAPSSPTVETVGESVVLGTAALVTALIDFFDA
;
A
#
# COMPACT_ATOMS: atom_id res chain seq x y z
N MET A 1 25.17 12.44 -39.02
CA MET A 1 24.65 13.12 -37.81
C MET A 1 23.14 13.03 -37.91
N VAL A 2 22.47 12.59 -36.85
CA VAL A 2 20.99 12.53 -36.77
C VAL A 2 20.59 13.59 -35.76
N ASP A 3 19.58 14.41 -36.08
CA ASP A 3 19.21 15.53 -35.22
C ASP A 3 18.32 15.06 -34.06
N SER A 4 18.77 15.28 -32.83
CA SER A 4 18.19 14.70 -31.60
C SER A 4 17.15 15.63 -30.98
N ARG A 5 16.21 16.13 -31.79
CA ARG A 5 15.20 17.14 -31.39
C ARG A 5 13.78 16.85 -31.90
N ALA A 6 13.36 15.59 -31.82
CA ALA A 6 11.94 15.31 -31.61
C ALA A 6 11.62 15.63 -30.15
N VAL A 7 11.05 16.81 -29.90
CA VAL A 7 10.50 17.15 -28.57
C VAL A 7 9.12 16.50 -28.49
N ASP A 8 8.89 15.69 -27.46
CA ASP A 8 7.61 15.03 -27.21
C ASP A 8 6.64 16.08 -26.62
N GLU A 9 6.00 16.86 -27.51
CA GLU A 9 5.16 17.98 -27.12
C GLU A 9 3.88 17.47 -26.44
N THR A 10 3.75 17.71 -25.14
CA THR A 10 2.54 17.39 -24.37
C THR A 10 1.60 18.59 -24.31
N CYS A 11 0.30 18.33 -24.36
CA CYS A 11 -0.72 19.34 -24.17
C CYS A 11 -0.60 19.97 -22.77
N GLN A 12 -0.47 21.30 -22.70
CA GLN A 12 -0.21 21.98 -21.43
C GLN A 12 -1.40 22.01 -20.47
N GLU A 13 -2.62 21.69 -20.96
CA GLU A 13 -3.83 21.58 -20.14
C GLU A 13 -4.08 20.16 -19.61
N CYS A 14 -4.02 19.13 -20.46
CA CYS A 14 -4.37 17.75 -20.08
C CYS A 14 -3.17 16.77 -20.00
N GLY A 15 -1.96 17.21 -20.31
CA GLY A 15 -0.76 16.38 -20.38
C GLY A 15 -0.69 15.40 -21.56
N GLY A 16 -1.79 15.22 -22.32
CA GLY A 16 -1.86 14.28 -23.44
C GLY A 16 -0.76 14.51 -24.49
N ALA A 17 -0.10 13.44 -24.92
CA ALA A 17 0.99 13.51 -25.90
C ALA A 17 0.47 13.91 -27.29
N LEU A 18 1.07 14.94 -27.89
CA LEU A 18 0.76 15.41 -29.24
C LEU A 18 1.78 14.80 -30.22
N SER A 19 1.32 14.39 -31.40
CA SER A 19 2.22 13.78 -32.40
C SER A 19 2.99 14.86 -33.16
N ALA A 20 4.16 15.24 -32.64
CA ALA A 20 5.01 16.30 -33.21
C ALA A 20 5.30 16.08 -34.71
N GLY A 21 4.64 16.86 -35.57
CA GLY A 21 4.89 16.92 -37.02
C GLY A 21 4.19 15.89 -37.92
N ALA A 22 3.28 15.06 -37.39
CA ALA A 22 2.49 14.16 -38.23
C ALA A 22 1.25 14.87 -38.81
N VAL A 23 1.09 14.87 -40.14
CA VAL A 23 -0.07 15.50 -40.81
C VAL A 23 -1.40 14.76 -40.60
N ASP A 24 -1.33 13.50 -40.17
CA ASP A 24 -2.46 12.66 -39.77
C ASP A 24 -2.51 12.42 -38.24
N ALA A 25 -1.93 13.33 -37.46
CA ALA A 25 -2.02 13.28 -35.99
C ALA A 25 -3.48 13.38 -35.53
N PRO A 26 -3.96 12.52 -34.60
CA PRO A 26 -5.24 12.76 -33.95
C PRO A 26 -5.15 14.08 -33.15
N PRO A 27 -6.14 14.98 -33.25
CA PRO A 27 -6.14 16.23 -32.48
C PRO A 27 -6.24 15.97 -30.97
N CYS A 28 -5.97 17.00 -30.16
CA CYS A 28 -5.97 16.82 -28.71
C CYS A 28 -7.36 16.39 -28.23
N LEU A 29 -7.43 15.52 -27.22
CA LEU A 29 -8.73 15.02 -26.77
C LEU A 29 -9.63 16.14 -26.20
N CYS A 30 -9.02 17.24 -25.73
CA CYS A 30 -9.68 18.49 -25.36
C CYS A 30 -10.56 19.06 -26.48
N ASP A 31 -10.14 18.91 -27.74
CA ASP A 31 -10.84 19.41 -28.93
C ASP A 31 -11.98 18.45 -29.38
N LEU A 32 -11.83 17.15 -29.11
CA LEU A 32 -12.74 16.10 -29.57
C LEU A 32 -13.88 15.79 -28.58
N ALA A 33 -13.64 15.96 -27.29
CA ALA A 33 -14.60 15.68 -26.23
C ALA A 33 -14.57 16.83 -25.21
N PRO A 34 -15.47 17.83 -25.31
CA PRO A 34 -15.54 18.90 -24.32
C PRO A 34 -15.85 18.29 -22.95
N VAL A 35 -14.89 18.41 -22.03
CA VAL A 35 -15.01 17.93 -20.65
C VAL A 35 -16.25 18.56 -20.02
N PRO A 36 -17.17 17.79 -19.40
CA PRO A 36 -18.39 18.34 -18.85
C PRO A 36 -18.10 19.43 -17.82
N GLU A 37 -18.81 20.56 -17.91
CA GLU A 37 -18.57 21.74 -17.08
C GLU A 37 -18.59 21.38 -15.59
N GLY A 38 -17.46 21.62 -14.91
CA GLY A 38 -17.25 21.26 -13.50
C GLY A 38 -16.38 20.04 -13.24
N HIS A 39 -15.93 19.30 -14.28
CA HIS A 39 -15.03 18.14 -14.12
C HIS A 39 -13.64 18.32 -14.76
N VAL A 40 -13.07 19.52 -14.71
CA VAL A 40 -11.63 19.72 -14.97
C VAL A 40 -10.85 19.05 -13.82
N PRO A 41 -10.01 18.03 -14.09
CA PRO A 41 -9.22 17.40 -13.04
C PRO A 41 -8.23 18.42 -12.47
N ALA A 42 -8.40 18.77 -11.20
CA ALA A 42 -7.47 19.65 -10.51
C ALA A 42 -6.14 18.94 -10.30
N THR A 43 -5.05 19.71 -10.45
CA THR A 43 -3.64 19.27 -10.47
C THR A 43 -3.19 18.56 -11.76
N LYS A 44 -2.01 18.95 -12.25
CA LYS A 44 -1.16 18.05 -13.03
C LYS A 44 -0.94 16.80 -12.19
N GLY A 45 -1.16 15.61 -12.76
CA GLY A 45 -0.92 14.36 -12.04
C GLY A 45 0.48 14.35 -11.45
N THR A 46 0.59 14.24 -10.13
CA THR A 46 1.88 14.11 -9.41
C THR A 46 2.38 12.66 -9.41
N ALA A 47 1.81 11.81 -10.27
CA ALA A 47 2.40 10.55 -10.65
C ALA A 47 3.77 10.83 -11.28
N ASP A 48 4.82 10.34 -10.60
CA ASP A 48 6.18 10.21 -11.13
C ASP A 48 6.11 9.67 -12.57
N GLU A 49 6.73 10.33 -13.54
CA GLU A 49 6.50 10.04 -14.98
C GLU A 49 6.90 8.59 -15.33
N ALA A 50 7.82 8.00 -14.56
CA ALA A 50 8.21 6.58 -14.66
C ALA A 50 7.13 5.58 -14.17
N LYS A 51 6.05 6.07 -13.55
CA LYS A 51 4.95 5.29 -12.93
C LYS A 51 3.58 5.51 -13.57
N ALA A 52 3.39 6.61 -14.31
CA ALA A 52 2.11 6.96 -14.91
C ALA A 52 1.72 6.01 -16.05
N LEU A 53 0.52 5.42 -15.97
CA LEU A 53 -0.04 4.58 -17.03
C LEU A 53 -0.85 5.46 -18.01
N LYS A 54 -1.21 4.96 -19.19
CA LYS A 54 -2.07 5.68 -20.16
C LYS A 54 -3.37 4.93 -20.41
N CYS A 55 -4.47 5.67 -20.54
CA CYS A 55 -5.79 5.10 -20.80
C CYS A 55 -5.86 4.47 -22.21
N PRO A 56 -6.24 3.19 -22.36
CA PRO A 56 -6.33 2.54 -23.67
C PRO A 56 -7.45 3.11 -24.57
N SER A 57 -8.43 3.81 -23.99
CA SER A 57 -9.53 4.42 -24.75
C SER A 57 -9.28 5.86 -25.20
N CYS A 58 -8.39 6.61 -24.54
CA CYS A 58 -8.30 8.06 -24.71
C CYS A 58 -6.89 8.67 -24.60
N GLY A 59 -5.86 7.87 -24.28
CA GLY A 59 -4.47 8.33 -24.18
C GLY A 59 -4.12 9.16 -22.94
N GLY A 60 -5.11 9.66 -22.19
CA GLY A 60 -4.90 10.42 -20.95
C GLY A 60 -4.12 9.63 -19.89
N PHE A 61 -3.28 10.32 -19.12
CA PHE A 61 -2.50 9.71 -18.05
C PHE A 61 -3.39 9.23 -16.89
N LEU A 62 -2.95 8.17 -16.22
CA LEU A 62 -3.68 7.51 -15.15
C LEU A 62 -2.74 7.17 -14.00
N ASP A 63 -3.22 7.42 -12.78
CA ASP A 63 -2.59 6.95 -11.56
C ASP A 63 -2.57 5.41 -11.47
N GLN A 64 -1.66 4.89 -10.67
CA GLN A 64 -1.58 3.45 -10.40
C GLN A 64 -2.86 3.01 -9.65
N GLY A 65 -3.37 1.83 -9.99
CA GLY A 65 -4.64 1.31 -9.46
C GLY A 65 -5.94 1.97 -9.92
N ALA A 66 -5.92 2.96 -10.82
CA ALA A 66 -7.15 3.62 -11.28
C ALA A 66 -8.14 2.64 -11.95
N ARG A 67 -9.34 2.46 -11.37
CA ARG A 67 -10.43 1.62 -11.90
C ARG A 67 -11.29 2.31 -12.97
N ARG A 68 -11.24 3.64 -13.04
CA ARG A 68 -11.95 4.46 -14.03
C ARG A 68 -11.07 5.63 -14.48
N CYS A 69 -11.12 5.97 -15.76
CA CYS A 69 -10.37 7.10 -16.30
C CYS A 69 -10.99 8.44 -15.89
N ALA A 70 -10.21 9.33 -15.28
CA ALA A 70 -10.65 10.68 -14.88
C ALA A 70 -11.04 11.61 -16.05
N TYR A 71 -10.61 11.28 -17.28
CA TYR A 71 -10.81 12.12 -18.47
C TYR A 71 -12.03 11.68 -19.31
N CYS A 72 -12.13 10.39 -19.66
CA CYS A 72 -13.20 9.87 -20.51
C CYS A 72 -14.21 8.97 -19.77
N ALA A 73 -14.09 8.83 -18.45
CA ALA A 73 -14.94 8.00 -17.59
C ALA A 73 -15.02 6.50 -17.96
N VAL A 74 -14.19 5.99 -18.89
CA VAL A 74 -14.13 4.55 -19.21
C VAL A 74 -13.66 3.76 -17.99
N GLU A 75 -14.26 2.59 -17.78
CA GLU A 75 -13.80 1.63 -16.79
C GLU A 75 -12.56 0.88 -17.30
N LEU A 76 -11.63 0.64 -16.39
CA LEU A 76 -10.29 0.16 -16.69
C LEU A 76 -10.18 -1.28 -16.19
N ALA A 77 -10.10 -2.22 -17.14
CA ALA A 77 -9.77 -3.60 -16.81
C ALA A 77 -8.38 -3.63 -16.14
N SER A 78 -8.34 -4.07 -14.88
CA SER A 78 -7.13 -4.13 -14.07
C SER A 78 -6.98 -5.51 -13.44
N VAL A 79 -5.74 -5.96 -13.35
CA VAL A 79 -5.32 -7.16 -12.62
C VAL A 79 -4.47 -6.76 -11.42
N ARG A 80 -4.58 -7.51 -10.34
CA ARG A 80 -3.75 -7.38 -9.15
C ARG A 80 -2.42 -8.12 -9.35
N CYS A 81 -1.37 -7.63 -8.70
CA CYS A 81 -0.06 -8.26 -8.77
C CYS A 81 0.03 -9.39 -7.74
N TRP A 82 0.17 -10.63 -8.20
CA TRP A 82 0.38 -11.82 -7.35
C TRP A 82 1.48 -11.68 -6.28
N ARG A 83 2.46 -10.79 -6.49
CA ARG A 83 3.61 -10.61 -5.59
C ARG A 83 3.44 -9.51 -4.55
N CYS A 84 2.79 -8.40 -4.90
CA CYS A 84 2.69 -7.23 -4.01
C CYS A 84 1.27 -6.72 -3.77
N PHE A 85 0.27 -7.31 -4.44
CA PHE A 85 -1.15 -6.95 -4.33
C PHE A 85 -1.51 -5.52 -4.81
N ASP A 86 -0.57 -4.85 -5.48
CA ASP A 86 -0.77 -3.62 -6.25
C ASP A 86 -1.66 -3.83 -7.48
N LEU A 87 -2.30 -2.78 -7.98
CA LEU A 87 -3.23 -2.84 -9.11
C LEU A 87 -2.63 -2.26 -10.41
N SER A 88 -2.53 -3.12 -11.42
CA SER A 88 -1.96 -2.82 -12.74
C SER A 88 -3.01 -3.06 -13.85
N PHE A 89 -2.89 -2.44 -15.01
CA PHE A 89 -3.90 -2.65 -16.08
C PHE A 89 -3.77 -4.00 -16.75
N ALA A 90 -4.90 -4.60 -17.12
CA ALA A 90 -4.96 -5.87 -17.83
C ALA A 90 -4.20 -5.76 -19.16
N GLY A 91 -3.35 -6.77 -19.45
CA GLY A 91 -2.46 -6.76 -20.62
C GLY A 91 -1.12 -6.05 -20.40
N THR A 92 -0.86 -5.41 -19.24
CA THR A 92 0.51 -5.02 -18.87
C THR A 92 1.33 -6.26 -18.52
N MET A 93 2.59 -6.33 -18.98
CA MET A 93 3.42 -7.53 -18.80
C MET A 93 4.05 -7.63 -17.40
N ALA A 94 4.20 -6.52 -16.68
CA ALA A 94 4.83 -6.48 -15.37
C ALA A 94 4.21 -5.38 -14.50
N CYS A 95 4.15 -5.63 -13.18
CA CYS A 95 3.62 -4.71 -12.19
C CYS A 95 4.50 -3.46 -12.06
N ALA A 96 3.90 -2.28 -12.15
CA ALA A 96 4.62 -1.00 -12.11
C ALA A 96 5.17 -0.63 -10.70
N GLN A 97 4.66 -1.24 -9.62
CA GLN A 97 5.19 -1.06 -8.25
C GLN A 97 6.33 -2.02 -7.89
N CYS A 98 6.33 -3.27 -8.38
CA CYS A 98 7.31 -4.29 -7.94
C CYS A 98 8.10 -5.01 -9.04
N GLY A 99 7.80 -4.77 -10.31
CA GLY A 99 8.51 -5.34 -11.46
C GLY A 99 8.27 -6.85 -11.69
N ALA A 100 7.39 -7.50 -10.93
CA ALA A 100 7.04 -8.90 -11.16
C ALA A 100 6.20 -9.04 -12.43
N THR A 101 6.51 -10.05 -13.26
CA THR A 101 5.70 -10.43 -14.43
C THR A 101 4.27 -10.70 -14.00
N LEU A 102 3.29 -10.10 -14.67
CA LEU A 102 1.88 -10.31 -14.37
C LEU A 102 1.38 -11.58 -15.07
N GLY A 103 0.49 -12.30 -14.37
CA GLY A 103 -0.20 -13.47 -14.90
C GLY A 103 -1.62 -13.14 -15.37
N LEU A 104 -2.33 -14.16 -15.84
CA LEU A 104 -3.78 -14.13 -15.89
C LEU A 104 -4.30 -14.43 -14.48
N GLU A 105 -5.11 -13.53 -13.92
CA GLU A 105 -5.84 -13.80 -12.69
C GLU A 105 -7.13 -14.57 -12.96
N GLY A 106 -7.59 -15.32 -11.96
CA GLY A 106 -8.91 -15.95 -11.98
C GLY A 106 -9.91 -15.11 -11.23
N ASP A 107 -10.73 -14.31 -11.92
CA ASP A 107 -12.03 -13.91 -11.37
C ASP A 107 -12.93 -15.16 -11.36
N LEU A 108 -13.27 -15.63 -10.15
CA LEU A 108 -14.13 -16.79 -9.92
C LEU A 108 -15.61 -16.38 -9.82
N GLY A 109 -15.90 -15.08 -9.90
CA GLY A 109 -17.24 -14.51 -9.93
C GLY A 109 -17.72 -13.91 -8.59
N PRO A 110 -18.95 -13.38 -8.56
CA PRO A 110 -19.52 -12.69 -7.42
C PRO A 110 -19.77 -13.60 -6.21
N THR A 111 -19.55 -13.07 -5.01
CA THR A 111 -19.88 -13.70 -3.73
C THR A 111 -21.25 -13.24 -3.20
N GLU A 112 -21.68 -13.81 -2.09
CA GLU A 112 -22.85 -13.31 -1.36
C GLU A 112 -22.58 -11.99 -0.60
N HIS A 113 -21.31 -11.60 -0.45
CA HIS A 113 -20.89 -10.47 0.37
C HIS A 113 -20.95 -9.11 -0.35
N ARG A 114 -20.72 -8.04 0.42
CA ARG A 114 -20.88 -6.65 -0.03
C ARG A 114 -19.67 -5.81 0.38
N CYS A 115 -19.26 -4.90 -0.49
CA CYS A 115 -18.22 -3.92 -0.24
C CYS A 115 -18.66 -2.96 0.88
N PRO A 116 -17.88 -2.82 1.98
CA PRO A 116 -18.16 -1.88 3.05
C PRO A 116 -17.51 -0.50 2.83
N GLY A 117 -16.90 -0.27 1.65
CA GLY A 117 -16.37 1.03 1.21
C GLY A 117 -17.17 1.69 0.07
N CYS A 118 -18.05 0.94 -0.59
CA CYS A 118 -19.00 1.43 -1.60
C CYS A 118 -20.44 1.31 -1.07
N ASP A 119 -21.43 1.79 -1.83
CA ASP A 119 -22.87 1.67 -1.53
C ASP A 119 -23.43 0.24 -1.75
N GLY A 120 -22.71 -0.78 -1.29
CA GLY A 120 -23.15 -2.18 -1.38
C GLY A 120 -22.87 -2.86 -2.72
N ASP A 121 -21.76 -2.52 -3.39
CA ASP A 121 -21.23 -3.31 -4.52
C ASP A 121 -21.00 -4.78 -4.09
N VAL A 122 -21.19 -5.71 -5.03
CA VAL A 122 -20.91 -7.14 -4.80
C VAL A 122 -19.41 -7.38 -4.83
N LEU A 123 -18.89 -8.16 -3.88
CA LEU A 123 -17.49 -8.59 -3.92
C LEU A 123 -17.32 -9.76 -4.90
N HIS A 124 -16.20 -9.80 -5.61
CA HIS A 124 -15.81 -10.92 -6.47
C HIS A 124 -14.72 -11.74 -5.78
N LEU A 125 -14.80 -13.07 -5.91
CA LEU A 125 -13.80 -13.99 -5.38
C LEU A 125 -12.68 -14.14 -6.41
N ILE A 126 -11.47 -13.71 -6.09
CA ILE A 126 -10.35 -13.68 -7.03
C ILE A 126 -9.17 -14.54 -6.56
N ASP A 127 -8.55 -15.26 -7.49
CA ASP A 127 -7.28 -15.98 -7.30
C ASP A 127 -6.09 -15.11 -7.73
N VAL A 128 -5.30 -14.70 -6.74
CA VAL A 128 -4.15 -13.80 -6.84
C VAL A 128 -2.90 -14.57 -6.44
N GLY A 129 -2.23 -15.18 -7.42
CA GLY A 129 -1.15 -16.14 -7.16
C GLY A 129 -1.68 -17.42 -6.52
N GLU A 130 -1.16 -17.80 -5.36
CA GLU A 130 -1.68 -18.93 -4.56
C GLU A 130 -2.75 -18.50 -3.53
N HIS A 131 -3.22 -17.25 -3.57
CA HIS A 131 -4.08 -16.67 -2.54
C HIS A 131 -5.47 -16.34 -3.09
N ARG A 132 -6.50 -16.74 -2.36
CA ARG A 132 -7.89 -16.41 -2.69
C ARG A 132 -8.37 -15.31 -1.75
N ILE A 133 -8.88 -14.22 -2.32
CA ILE A 133 -9.38 -13.04 -1.60
C ILE A 133 -10.68 -12.55 -2.22
N GLU A 134 -11.42 -11.70 -1.52
CA GLU A 134 -12.60 -11.03 -2.08
C GLU A 134 -12.27 -9.57 -2.43
N GLU A 135 -12.57 -9.15 -3.65
CA GLU A 135 -12.29 -7.81 -4.18
C GLU A 135 -13.57 -7.07 -4.57
N CYS A 136 -13.63 -5.77 -4.26
CA CYS A 136 -14.62 -4.88 -4.89
C CYS A 136 -14.06 -4.37 -6.23
N ALA A 137 -14.70 -4.77 -7.34
CA ALA A 137 -14.26 -4.36 -8.68
C ALA A 137 -14.29 -2.83 -8.90
N ALA A 138 -15.21 -2.12 -8.23
CA ALA A 138 -15.42 -0.68 -8.38
C ALA A 138 -14.35 0.17 -7.68
N CYS A 139 -14.04 -0.09 -6.41
CA CYS A 139 -13.05 0.68 -5.65
C CYS A 139 -11.65 0.04 -5.61
N GLY A 140 -11.52 -1.27 -5.77
CA GLY A 140 -10.26 -2.00 -5.61
C GLY A 140 -9.86 -2.30 -4.16
N GLY A 141 -10.74 -2.07 -3.18
CA GLY A 141 -10.57 -2.56 -1.81
C GLY A 141 -10.83 -4.07 -1.70
N VAL A 142 -10.23 -4.73 -0.70
CA VAL A 142 -10.25 -6.19 -0.56
C VAL A 142 -10.56 -6.66 0.86
N PHE A 143 -11.28 -7.77 0.97
CA PHE A 143 -11.43 -8.54 2.20
C PHE A 143 -10.54 -9.79 2.16
N VAL A 144 -9.73 -9.99 3.19
CA VAL A 144 -8.79 -11.11 3.30
C VAL A 144 -9.06 -11.86 4.60
N GLU A 145 -9.37 -13.15 4.49
CA GLU A 145 -9.57 -14.02 5.66
C GLU A 145 -8.31 -14.13 6.53
N GLN A 146 -8.48 -14.32 7.84
CA GLN A 146 -7.38 -14.34 8.81
C GLN A 146 -6.29 -15.36 8.47
N THR A 147 -6.68 -16.52 7.94
CA THR A 147 -5.80 -17.62 7.51
C THR A 147 -4.95 -17.22 6.30
N THR A 148 -5.57 -16.65 5.26
CA THR A 148 -4.89 -16.15 4.06
C THR A 148 -3.96 -14.98 4.38
N LEU A 149 -4.40 -14.03 5.23
CA LEU A 149 -3.58 -12.90 5.67
C LEU A 149 -2.38 -13.36 6.51
N SER A 150 -2.59 -14.31 7.42
CA SER A 150 -1.49 -14.89 8.23
C SER A 150 -0.48 -15.68 7.40
N ARG A 151 -0.92 -16.28 6.28
CA ARG A 151 -0.04 -16.92 5.30
C ARG A 151 0.79 -15.90 4.54
N LEU A 152 0.14 -14.94 3.90
CA LEU A 152 0.78 -13.83 3.15
C LEU A 152 1.86 -13.11 3.96
N VAL A 153 1.55 -12.74 5.20
CA VAL A 153 2.49 -12.03 6.07
C VAL A 153 3.67 -12.92 6.49
N ARG A 154 3.44 -14.23 6.71
CA ARG A 154 4.53 -15.17 7.03
C ARG A 154 5.49 -15.33 5.84
N GLU A 155 4.97 -15.56 4.65
CA GLU A 155 5.76 -15.74 3.43
C GLU A 155 6.61 -14.49 3.15
N ARG A 156 5.97 -13.31 3.21
CA ARG A 156 6.63 -12.02 2.98
C ARG A 156 7.66 -11.67 4.06
N ALA A 157 7.48 -12.15 5.29
CA ALA A 157 8.47 -12.01 6.36
C ALA A 157 9.69 -12.92 6.13
N VAL A 158 9.51 -14.15 5.66
CA VAL A 158 10.61 -15.06 5.30
C VAL A 158 11.42 -14.52 4.11
N GLU A 159 10.78 -13.92 3.10
CA GLU A 159 11.51 -13.20 2.02
C GLU A 159 12.44 -12.09 2.59
N SER A 160 12.00 -11.39 3.65
CA SER A 160 12.81 -10.34 4.31
C SER A 160 14.02 -10.87 5.09
N GLU A 161 14.08 -12.19 5.35
CA GLU A 161 15.25 -12.86 5.96
C GLU A 161 16.24 -13.33 4.90
N ALA A 162 15.74 -13.74 3.73
CA ALA A 162 16.56 -14.10 2.58
C ALA A 162 17.20 -12.90 1.86
N THR A 163 16.65 -11.68 2.02
CA THR A 163 17.12 -10.49 1.30
C THR A 163 17.42 -9.30 2.21
N VAL A 164 18.71 -9.13 2.57
CA VAL A 164 19.21 -7.97 3.31
C VAL A 164 19.35 -6.76 2.37
N VAL A 165 18.21 -6.17 2.00
CA VAL A 165 18.13 -4.91 1.25
C VAL A 165 17.27 -3.94 2.05
N GLU A 166 17.90 -2.91 2.63
CA GLU A 166 17.17 -1.82 3.29
C GLU A 166 16.38 -1.01 2.26
N ARG A 167 15.13 -1.40 2.01
CA ARG A 167 14.17 -0.58 1.27
C ARG A 167 13.86 0.68 2.08
N PRO A 168 14.00 1.90 1.51
CA PRO A 168 13.60 3.13 2.16
C PRO A 168 12.13 3.05 2.61
N ARG A 169 11.86 3.29 3.88
CA ARG A 169 10.48 3.34 4.40
C ARG A 169 9.85 4.66 3.97
N THR A 170 8.92 4.59 3.03
CA THR A 170 8.06 5.70 2.63
C THR A 170 7.19 6.13 3.80
N GLN A 171 7.58 7.20 4.46
CA GLN A 171 6.82 7.75 5.59
C GLN A 171 5.60 8.47 5.03
N ARG A 172 4.45 7.78 4.98
CA ARG A 172 3.19 8.33 4.47
C ARG A 172 2.68 9.41 5.43
N ASP A 173 2.50 10.63 4.93
CA ASP A 173 1.83 11.69 5.70
C ASP A 173 0.41 11.26 6.05
N LYS A 174 0.00 11.53 7.29
CA LYS A 174 -1.36 11.24 7.77
C LYS A 174 -2.33 12.28 7.25
N ALA A 175 -2.76 12.13 6.00
CA ALA A 175 -3.98 12.75 5.53
C ALA A 175 -5.12 12.38 6.51
N ALA A 176 -5.79 13.37 7.07
CA ALA A 176 -6.84 13.18 8.06
C ALA A 176 -8.16 12.79 7.36
N ALA A 177 -8.19 11.57 6.83
CA ALA A 177 -9.39 10.98 6.24
C ALA A 177 -10.52 10.88 7.28
N GLU A 178 -11.76 11.07 6.83
CA GLU A 178 -12.95 10.96 7.66
C GLU A 178 -13.11 9.54 8.23
N VAL A 179 -13.51 9.42 9.50
CA VAL A 179 -13.49 8.15 10.23
C VAL A 179 -14.80 7.37 10.01
N THR A 180 -14.91 6.75 8.84
CA THR A 180 -16.02 5.85 8.50
C THR A 180 -15.78 4.46 9.13
N TYR A 181 -16.67 4.04 10.03
CA TYR A 181 -16.66 2.68 10.59
C TYR A 181 -17.33 1.69 9.65
N ARG A 182 -16.69 0.54 9.42
CA ARG A 182 -17.12 -0.46 8.44
C ARG A 182 -17.73 -1.71 9.05
N ALA A 183 -18.74 -2.27 8.38
CA ALA A 183 -19.29 -3.59 8.70
C ALA A 183 -18.45 -4.70 8.06
N CYS A 184 -18.26 -5.83 8.76
CA CYS A 184 -17.59 -7.00 8.22
C CYS A 184 -18.44 -7.65 7.10
N PRO A 185 -17.91 -7.89 5.89
CA PRO A 185 -18.69 -8.47 4.79
C PRO A 185 -19.37 -9.80 5.16
N GLN A 186 -18.68 -10.68 5.89
CA GLN A 186 -19.19 -12.00 6.29
C GLN A 186 -20.24 -11.97 7.43
N CYS A 187 -20.14 -11.04 8.40
CA CYS A 187 -20.99 -11.10 9.62
C CYS A 187 -21.66 -9.79 10.05
N GLN A 188 -21.47 -8.71 9.29
CA GLN A 188 -22.08 -7.39 9.44
C GLN A 188 -21.84 -6.67 10.80
N LYS A 189 -21.00 -7.24 11.68
CA LYS A 189 -20.49 -6.55 12.88
C LYS A 189 -19.48 -5.47 12.48
N VAL A 190 -19.45 -4.36 13.23
CA VAL A 190 -18.46 -3.29 13.04
C VAL A 190 -17.04 -3.84 13.24
N MET A 191 -16.13 -3.49 12.33
CA MET A 191 -14.73 -3.87 12.35
C MET A 191 -13.88 -2.89 13.16
N MET A 192 -12.83 -3.40 13.80
CA MET A 192 -11.93 -2.61 14.63
C MET A 192 -10.83 -1.98 13.77
N ARG A 193 -10.85 -0.66 13.64
CA ARG A 193 -9.87 0.12 12.87
C ARG A 193 -8.53 0.17 13.61
N LYS A 194 -7.50 -0.49 13.07
CA LYS A 194 -6.18 -0.73 13.72
C LYS A 194 -5.02 -0.28 12.84
N ASN A 195 -3.96 0.28 13.44
CA ASN A 195 -2.67 0.45 12.77
C ASN A 195 -1.97 -0.92 12.66
N PHE A 196 -1.73 -1.40 11.43
CA PHE A 196 -1.12 -2.72 11.23
C PHE A 196 0.29 -2.79 11.85
N GLY A 197 0.58 -3.85 12.60
CA GLY A 197 1.83 -3.99 13.35
C GLY A 197 2.10 -2.86 14.35
N ARG A 198 1.06 -2.13 14.79
CA ARG A 198 1.09 -0.92 15.65
C ARG A 198 1.90 0.27 15.12
N SER A 199 2.64 0.13 14.01
CA SER A 199 3.72 1.02 13.62
C SER A 199 3.91 1.19 12.12
N SER A 200 3.16 0.46 11.27
CA SER A 200 3.23 0.62 9.81
C SER A 200 2.72 1.98 9.33
N GLY A 201 1.70 2.51 10.01
CA GLY A 201 0.95 3.70 9.56
C GLY A 201 -0.23 3.38 8.65
N VAL A 202 -0.40 2.12 8.22
CA VAL A 202 -1.56 1.63 7.45
C VAL A 202 -2.70 1.30 8.41
N ILE A 203 -3.94 1.70 8.10
CA ILE A 203 -5.05 1.77 9.06
C ILE A 203 -6.22 0.87 8.59
N VAL A 204 -6.04 -0.42 8.83
CA VAL A 204 -6.92 -1.50 8.33
C VAL A 204 -8.10 -1.77 9.27
N ASP A 205 -9.20 -2.28 8.75
CA ASP A 205 -10.42 -2.57 9.52
C ASP A 205 -10.56 -4.08 9.78
N VAL A 206 -10.40 -4.52 11.04
CA VAL A 206 -10.28 -5.94 11.41
C VAL A 206 -11.57 -6.52 11.99
N CYS A 207 -12.05 -7.63 11.45
CA CYS A 207 -13.04 -8.50 12.10
C CYS A 207 -12.36 -9.72 12.74
N HIS A 208 -12.26 -9.71 14.08
CA HIS A 208 -11.65 -10.77 14.91
C HIS A 208 -12.15 -12.20 14.62
N SER A 209 -13.34 -12.39 14.04
CA SER A 209 -13.89 -13.71 13.73
C SER A 209 -13.67 -14.19 12.29
N HIS A 210 -13.26 -13.32 11.35
CA HIS A 210 -13.36 -13.62 9.91
C HIS A 210 -12.12 -13.20 9.11
N GLY A 211 -11.75 -11.92 9.16
CA GLY A 211 -10.73 -11.35 8.27
C GLY A 211 -10.58 -9.85 8.43
N THR A 212 -9.79 -9.26 7.56
CA THR A 212 -9.48 -7.82 7.55
C THR A 212 -9.90 -7.21 6.22
N TRP A 213 -10.55 -6.06 6.28
CA TRP A 213 -10.75 -5.19 5.13
C TRP A 213 -9.55 -4.26 4.96
N PHE A 214 -9.08 -4.15 3.73
CA PHE A 214 -8.04 -3.24 3.28
C PHE A 214 -8.64 -2.31 2.23
N ASP A 215 -8.43 -1.01 2.40
CA ASP A 215 -8.69 -0.06 1.33
C ASP A 215 -7.68 -0.20 0.18
N PRO A 216 -7.92 0.46 -0.97
CA PRO A 216 -6.97 0.46 -2.08
C PRO A 216 -5.53 0.72 -1.63
N ASP A 217 -4.63 -0.09 -2.15
CA ASP A 217 -3.20 -0.19 -1.82
C ASP A 217 -2.84 -0.54 -0.36
N GLU A 218 -3.78 -0.62 0.60
CA GLU A 218 -3.40 -0.87 2.00
C GLU A 218 -2.76 -2.25 2.20
N LEU A 219 -3.25 -3.28 1.51
CA LEU A 219 -2.64 -4.61 1.54
C LEU A 219 -1.21 -4.57 0.97
N THR A 220 -1.00 -3.84 -0.12
CA THR A 220 0.34 -3.59 -0.72
C THR A 220 1.29 -2.98 0.30
N HIS A 221 0.88 -1.88 0.95
CA HIS A 221 1.69 -1.19 1.95
C HIS A 221 1.94 -2.05 3.20
N VAL A 222 1.00 -2.89 3.61
CA VAL A 222 1.20 -3.87 4.69
C VAL A 222 2.26 -4.91 4.30
N LEU A 223 2.19 -5.48 3.09
CA LEU A 223 3.18 -6.45 2.62
C LEU A 223 4.56 -5.81 2.41
N GLU A 224 4.64 -4.54 2.01
CA GLU A 224 5.91 -3.80 1.95
C GLU A 224 6.48 -3.48 3.34
N PHE A 225 5.63 -3.09 4.30
CA PHE A 225 6.04 -2.91 5.70
C PHE A 225 6.63 -4.21 6.27
N VAL A 226 5.95 -5.35 6.07
CA VAL A 226 6.42 -6.69 6.47
C VAL A 226 7.76 -7.02 5.80
N ALA A 227 7.87 -6.80 4.48
CA ALA A 227 9.10 -7.02 3.72
C ALA A 227 10.27 -6.14 4.17
N SER A 228 10.00 -4.94 4.71
CA SER A 228 11.01 -4.08 5.34
C SER A 228 11.43 -4.56 6.75
N GLY A 229 11.02 -5.76 7.17
CA GLY A 229 11.21 -6.26 8.52
C GLY A 229 10.38 -5.52 9.58
N GLY A 230 9.30 -4.84 9.20
CA GLY A 230 8.51 -3.97 10.08
C GLY A 230 7.87 -4.70 11.28
N LEU A 231 7.56 -5.99 11.13
CA LEU A 231 7.06 -6.85 12.22
C LEU A 231 8.17 -7.42 13.12
N ARG A 232 9.45 -7.13 12.88
CA ARG A 232 10.52 -7.51 13.82
C ARG A 232 10.33 -6.69 15.09
N HIS A 233 9.72 -7.31 16.11
CA HIS A 233 9.63 -6.74 17.46
C HIS A 233 11.00 -6.23 17.85
N ARG A 234 11.12 -4.92 18.04
CA ARG A 234 12.40 -4.32 18.37
C ARG A 234 12.29 -3.52 19.66
N PRO A 235 12.26 -4.22 20.83
CA PRO A 235 12.35 -3.62 22.17
C PRO A 235 13.48 -2.60 22.29
N GLU A 236 14.55 -2.75 21.49
CA GLU A 236 15.63 -1.78 21.36
C GLU A 236 15.18 -0.38 20.94
N HIS A 237 14.21 -0.24 20.03
CA HIS A 237 13.78 1.08 19.57
C HIS A 237 12.84 1.74 20.57
N GLU A 238 11.99 0.96 21.27
CA GLU A 238 11.28 1.46 22.46
C GLU A 238 12.27 1.84 23.58
N LYS A 239 13.29 1.02 23.84
CA LYS A 239 14.35 1.29 24.80
C LYS A 239 15.12 2.55 24.44
N GLN A 240 15.55 2.70 23.18
CA GLN A 240 16.23 3.90 22.66
C GLN A 240 15.35 5.14 22.75
N ALA A 241 14.04 5.03 22.45
CA ALA A 241 13.10 6.15 22.61
C ALA A 241 12.89 6.53 24.08
N ARG A 242 12.72 5.56 24.98
CA ARG A 242 12.63 5.76 26.43
C ARG A 242 13.92 6.35 27.01
N GLU A 243 15.09 5.87 26.56
CA GLU A 243 16.40 6.41 26.94
C GLU A 243 16.62 7.83 26.40
N LEU A 244 16.22 8.14 25.17
CA LEU A 244 16.30 9.48 24.59
C LEU A 244 15.35 10.46 25.30
N ALA A 245 14.13 10.02 25.65
CA ALA A 245 13.19 10.79 26.46
C ALA A 245 13.75 11.06 27.87
N ALA A 246 14.32 10.04 28.53
CA ALA A 246 14.96 10.20 29.84
C ALA A 246 16.20 11.12 29.78
N ARG A 247 17.01 11.04 28.72
CA ARG A 247 18.12 11.99 28.46
C ARG A 247 17.62 13.41 28.27
N ARG A 248 16.54 13.62 27.50
CA ARG A 248 15.90 14.94 27.33
C ARG A 248 15.37 15.49 28.65
N GLN A 249 14.66 14.68 29.46
CA GLN A 249 14.18 15.11 30.77
C GLN A 249 15.32 15.48 31.73
N ARG A 250 16.41 14.70 31.76
CA ARG A 250 17.62 15.03 32.55
C ARG A 250 18.30 16.32 32.09
N ALA A 251 18.34 16.59 30.78
CA ALA A 251 18.92 17.82 30.24
C ALA A 251 18.05 19.08 30.46
N LEU A 252 16.75 18.91 30.70
CA LEU A 252 15.80 20.01 30.95
C LEU A 252 15.61 20.35 32.44
N SER A 253 16.19 19.57 33.35
CA SER A 253 16.07 19.79 34.80
C SER A 253 17.29 20.56 35.33
N PRO A 254 17.15 21.82 35.78
CA PRO A 254 18.27 22.59 36.32
C PRO A 254 18.76 21.96 37.63
N GLY A 255 20.07 21.74 37.71
CA GLY A 255 20.65 20.72 38.59
C GLY A 255 20.48 20.94 40.09
N SER A 256 20.25 19.83 40.82
CA SER A 256 20.65 19.68 42.21
C SER A 256 21.98 18.91 42.26
N VAL A 257 22.95 19.42 43.03
CA VAL A 257 24.28 18.81 43.19
C VAL A 257 24.34 18.05 44.50
N THR A 258 24.69 16.76 44.45
CA THR A 258 25.16 15.96 45.60
C THR A 258 26.32 15.06 45.18
N VAL A 259 27.09 14.56 46.16
CA VAL A 259 28.52 14.22 46.01
C VAL A 259 28.77 12.69 45.96
N HIS A 260 29.87 12.28 45.30
CA HIS A 260 30.43 10.92 45.25
C HIS A 260 30.91 10.40 46.65
N ALA A 261 31.26 9.13 46.91
CA ALA A 261 32.00 8.15 46.07
C ALA A 261 31.54 6.66 46.26
N PRO A 262 32.41 5.62 46.22
CA PRO A 262 32.46 4.51 45.22
C PRO A 262 31.76 3.19 45.71
N SER A 263 31.75 2.01 45.06
CA SER A 263 32.79 1.28 44.27
C SER A 263 32.24 0.19 43.31
N SER A 264 33.17 -0.44 42.55
CA SER A 264 33.03 -1.52 41.55
C SER A 264 32.99 -2.96 42.16
N PRO A 265 32.91 -4.10 41.40
CA PRO A 265 32.95 -4.27 39.93
C PRO A 265 32.00 -5.32 39.26
N THR A 266 31.92 -5.26 37.92
CA THR A 266 31.70 -6.32 36.90
C THR A 266 30.66 -7.45 37.06
N VAL A 267 29.79 -7.59 36.06
CA VAL A 267 29.80 -8.74 35.09
C VAL A 267 29.44 -8.21 33.70
N GLU A 268 30.10 -8.67 32.64
CA GLU A 268 29.66 -8.48 31.25
C GLU A 268 28.76 -9.64 30.82
N THR A 269 27.58 -9.36 30.28
CA THR A 269 26.79 -10.35 29.54
C THR A 269 26.73 -9.96 28.07
N VAL A 270 27.34 -10.77 27.22
CA VAL A 270 27.28 -10.59 25.77
C VAL A 270 25.85 -10.84 25.31
N GLY A 271 25.22 -9.83 24.72
CA GLY A 271 23.83 -9.92 24.27
C GLY A 271 23.70 -10.86 23.07
N GLU A 272 23.18 -12.06 23.30
CA GLU A 272 22.97 -13.06 22.25
C GLU A 272 21.99 -12.53 21.20
N SER A 273 22.39 -12.57 19.92
CA SER A 273 21.62 -12.02 18.81
C SER A 273 20.43 -12.92 18.48
N VAL A 274 19.31 -12.71 19.16
CA VAL A 274 18.07 -13.46 18.93
C VAL A 274 17.54 -13.19 17.52
N VAL A 275 17.88 -14.08 16.60
CA VAL A 275 17.12 -14.27 15.35
C VAL A 275 15.68 -14.60 15.72
N LEU A 276 14.77 -13.66 15.45
CA LEU A 276 13.34 -13.77 15.71
C LEU A 276 12.72 -14.80 14.74
N GLY A 277 12.93 -16.08 15.05
CA GLY A 277 12.40 -17.19 14.26
C GLY A 277 10.88 -17.11 14.07
N THR A 278 10.39 -17.78 13.02
CA THR A 278 9.04 -17.66 12.47
C THR A 278 7.88 -17.77 13.47
N ALA A 279 8.09 -18.39 14.64
CA ALA A 279 7.13 -18.39 15.74
C ALA A 279 6.80 -16.98 16.28
N ALA A 280 7.77 -16.07 16.41
CA ALA A 280 7.54 -14.73 16.94
C ALA A 280 6.69 -13.85 16.00
N LEU A 281 6.85 -14.03 14.68
CA LEU A 281 6.00 -13.41 13.66
C LEU A 281 4.55 -13.92 13.73
N VAL A 282 4.36 -15.20 14.08
CA VAL A 282 3.02 -15.77 14.31
C VAL A 282 2.39 -15.21 15.58
N THR A 283 3.15 -15.09 16.69
CA THR A 283 2.64 -14.41 17.90
C THR A 283 2.26 -12.96 17.61
N ALA A 284 3.08 -12.19 16.90
CA ALA A 284 2.77 -10.81 16.54
C ALA A 284 1.52 -10.65 15.64
N LEU A 285 1.19 -11.68 14.84
CA LEU A 285 -0.05 -11.76 14.06
C LEU A 285 -1.26 -12.14 14.93
N ILE A 286 -1.12 -13.14 15.81
CA ILE A 286 -2.18 -13.56 16.75
C ILE A 286 -2.53 -12.39 17.68
N ASP A 287 -1.52 -11.76 18.31
CA ASP A 287 -1.67 -10.54 19.12
C ASP A 287 -2.34 -9.38 18.34
N PHE A 288 -2.20 -9.33 17.01
CA PHE A 288 -2.86 -8.32 16.18
C PHE A 288 -4.35 -8.61 15.96
N PHE A 289 -4.76 -9.88 15.88
CA PHE A 289 -6.17 -10.26 15.78
C PHE A 289 -6.88 -10.28 17.14
N ASP A 290 -6.18 -10.66 18.22
CA ASP A 290 -6.74 -10.87 19.57
C ASP A 290 -6.82 -9.61 20.45
N ALA A 291 -6.03 -8.56 20.18
CA ALA A 291 -5.98 -7.32 20.97
C ALA A 291 -6.91 -6.18 20.49
#